data_AF-A0A7C7WYL7-F1
#
_entry.id   AF-A0A7C7WYL7-F1
#
_cell.length_a   1.000
_cell.length_b   1.000
_cell.length_c   1.000
_cell.angle_alpha   90.00
_cell.angle_beta   90.00
_cell.angle_gamma   90.00
#
_symmetry.space_group_name_H-M   'P 1'
#
loop_
_entity.id
_entity.type
_entity.pdbx_description
1 polymer ?
#
loop_
_entity_poly.entity_id
_entity_poly.type
_entity_poly.pdbx_seq_one_letter_code
_entity_poly.pdbx_strand_id
1 'polypeptide(L)'
;MLGADEIQPIANGFGGCIASDEITVSGARVELMFRAPPSGEEDSGWRFLADCDTDKFIDNAAGQGIFDVNTIANYDRDIVPLLDTPVGKAYARMGVDGCFVQVESPVDPDDCLHPDFPIATGNHQLHRGWTIDLPFKFNRRDQGDEVVFWRVGMTILISLWENDTNDSVDGRVDWFRSVMSDEAFDIEETVSSDCHRLTYRLNEERDSDTMYAMYGFCVTRVGHAQLSVYTDSARDIETAKEIATNVVFH
;
A
#
# COMPACT_ATOMS: atom_id res chain seq x y z
N MET A 1 -21.42 5.31 -29.31
CA MET A 1 -19.99 5.69 -29.36
C MET A 1 -19.85 7.08 -29.92
N LEU A 2 -18.93 7.86 -29.37
CA LEU A 2 -18.56 9.19 -29.87
C LEU A 2 -17.69 9.05 -31.14
N GLY A 3 -17.89 9.95 -32.10
CA GLY A 3 -16.97 10.12 -33.23
C GLY A 3 -15.64 10.76 -32.78
N ALA A 4 -14.60 10.64 -33.62
CA ALA A 4 -13.27 11.19 -33.30
C ALA A 4 -13.31 12.71 -32.99
N ASP A 5 -14.19 13.46 -33.66
CA ASP A 5 -14.35 14.90 -33.51
C ASP A 5 -15.07 15.31 -32.21
N GLU A 6 -15.66 14.35 -31.49
CA GLU A 6 -16.41 14.56 -30.24
C GLU A 6 -15.57 14.24 -29.00
N ILE A 7 -14.38 13.65 -29.17
CA ILE A 7 -13.44 13.34 -28.08
C ILE A 7 -12.76 14.62 -27.60
N GLN A 8 -12.92 14.94 -26.32
CA GLN A 8 -12.30 16.09 -25.67
C GLN A 8 -11.00 15.71 -24.97
N PRO A 9 -10.01 16.60 -24.86
CA PRO A 9 -8.74 16.35 -24.17
C PRO A 9 -8.89 16.50 -22.64
N ILE A 10 -9.56 15.55 -21.99
CA ILE A 10 -9.89 15.62 -20.55
C ILE A 10 -9.02 14.70 -19.67
N ALA A 11 -8.27 13.78 -20.26
CA ALA A 11 -7.32 12.88 -19.59
C ALA A 11 -6.11 12.59 -20.48
N ASN A 12 -5.48 13.63 -21.01
CA ASN A 12 -4.30 13.50 -21.87
C ASN A 12 -3.05 13.11 -21.08
N GLY A 13 -2.16 12.35 -21.73
CA GLY A 13 -0.83 12.05 -21.20
C GLY A 13 -0.78 10.87 -20.22
N PHE A 14 -1.91 10.21 -19.96
CA PHE A 14 -1.95 8.99 -19.16
C PHE A 14 -1.45 7.75 -19.93
N GLY A 15 -1.49 7.78 -21.26
CA GLY A 15 -1.09 6.64 -22.11
C GLY A 15 -2.26 5.70 -22.42
N GLY A 16 -1.91 4.48 -22.83
CA GLY A 16 -2.84 3.41 -23.14
C GLY A 16 -3.39 2.70 -21.89
N CYS A 17 -4.58 2.13 -22.02
CA CYS A 17 -5.24 1.31 -21.01
C CYS A 17 -5.87 0.10 -21.68
N ILE A 18 -6.28 -0.86 -20.86
CA ILE A 18 -7.12 -1.97 -21.32
C ILE A 18 -8.56 -1.68 -20.88
N ALA A 19 -9.50 -1.79 -21.80
CA ALA A 19 -10.92 -1.63 -21.52
C ALA A 19 -11.74 -2.77 -22.14
N SER A 20 -12.83 -3.14 -21.48
CA SER A 20 -13.74 -4.17 -21.98
C SER A 20 -14.57 -3.68 -23.18
N ASP A 21 -14.95 -4.61 -24.06
CA ASP A 21 -15.73 -4.32 -25.27
C ASP A 21 -17.15 -3.81 -24.93
N GLU A 22 -17.69 -4.13 -23.76
CA GLU A 22 -18.97 -3.57 -23.32
C GLU A 22 -18.90 -2.04 -23.19
N ILE A 23 -17.77 -1.51 -22.68
CA ILE A 23 -17.55 -0.06 -22.63
C ILE A 23 -17.39 0.49 -24.05
N THR A 24 -16.48 -0.11 -24.82
CA THR A 24 -16.01 0.50 -26.06
C THR A 24 -16.92 0.22 -27.26
N VAL A 25 -17.60 -0.93 -27.30
CA VAL A 25 -18.52 -1.33 -28.38
C VAL A 25 -19.98 -1.08 -27.99
N SER A 26 -20.39 -1.50 -26.79
CA SER A 26 -21.80 -1.43 -26.35
C SER A 26 -22.17 -0.11 -25.67
N GLY A 27 -21.19 0.73 -25.31
CA GLY A 27 -21.41 2.00 -24.64
C GLY A 27 -21.84 1.87 -23.17
N ALA A 28 -21.49 0.75 -22.52
CA ALA A 28 -21.66 0.59 -21.09
C ALA A 28 -20.73 1.55 -20.31
N ARG A 29 -21.08 1.82 -19.05
CA ARG A 29 -20.25 2.61 -18.15
C ARG A 29 -19.14 1.75 -17.56
N VAL A 30 -18.14 2.40 -16.98
CA VAL A 30 -17.12 1.73 -16.18
C VAL A 30 -17.74 1.41 -14.83
N GLU A 31 -17.89 0.12 -14.51
CA GLU A 31 -18.40 -0.36 -13.22
C GLU A 31 -17.26 -0.72 -12.26
N LEU A 32 -16.09 -1.10 -12.80
CA LEU A 32 -14.88 -1.38 -12.03
C LEU A 32 -13.66 -0.83 -12.77
N MET A 33 -12.80 -0.14 -12.04
CA MET A 33 -11.49 0.29 -12.51
C MET A 33 -10.41 -0.08 -11.52
N PHE A 34 -9.27 -0.55 -12.00
CA PHE A 34 -8.10 -0.82 -11.17
C PHE A 34 -6.82 -0.55 -11.94
N ARG A 35 -5.75 -0.28 -11.20
CA ARG A 35 -4.44 0.02 -11.78
C ARG A 35 -3.47 -1.12 -11.54
N ALA A 36 -3.14 -1.85 -12.59
CA ALA A 36 -2.13 -2.90 -12.59
C ALA A 36 -0.73 -2.30 -12.88
N PRO A 37 0.36 -3.04 -12.59
CA PRO A 37 1.69 -2.68 -13.06
C PRO A 37 1.69 -2.49 -14.58
N PRO A 38 2.24 -1.38 -15.09
CA PRO A 38 2.28 -1.12 -16.52
C PRO A 38 3.24 -2.09 -17.22
N SER A 39 2.86 -2.56 -18.40
CA SER A 39 3.67 -3.46 -19.24
C SER A 39 4.76 -2.76 -20.09
N GLY A 40 4.81 -1.42 -20.04
CA GLY A 40 5.78 -0.57 -20.75
C GLY A 40 5.46 0.91 -20.57
N GLU A 41 6.29 1.81 -21.12
CA GLU A 41 6.12 3.27 -20.95
C GLU A 41 4.79 3.81 -21.51
N GLU A 42 4.22 3.14 -22.51
CA GLU A 42 2.94 3.53 -23.10
C GLU A 42 1.72 2.94 -22.36
N ASP A 43 1.89 1.94 -21.49
CA ASP A 43 0.80 1.38 -20.69
C ASP A 43 0.66 2.19 -19.39
N SER A 44 -0.52 2.77 -19.18
CA SER A 44 -0.85 3.51 -17.96
C SER A 44 -1.00 2.61 -16.72
N GLY A 45 -1.20 1.31 -16.95
CA GLY A 45 -1.61 0.33 -15.96
C GLY A 45 -3.13 0.26 -15.74
N TRP A 46 -3.91 1.19 -16.30
CA TRP A 46 -5.36 1.20 -16.09
C TRP A 46 -6.06 0.04 -16.78
N ARG A 47 -6.99 -0.57 -16.05
CA ARG A 47 -7.93 -1.59 -16.51
C ARG A 47 -9.35 -1.10 -16.20
N PHE A 48 -10.22 -1.02 -17.21
CA PHE A 48 -11.58 -0.52 -17.10
C PHE A 48 -12.60 -1.59 -17.54
N LEU A 49 -13.54 -1.93 -16.67
CA LEU A 49 -14.50 -3.00 -16.86
C LEU A 49 -15.94 -2.51 -16.70
N ALA A 50 -16.85 -3.03 -17.53
CA ALA A 50 -18.30 -2.79 -17.38
C ALA A 50 -19.00 -3.75 -16.41
N ASP A 51 -18.26 -4.68 -15.81
CA ASP A 51 -18.72 -5.65 -14.82
C ASP A 51 -17.71 -5.66 -13.66
N CYS A 52 -18.19 -5.89 -12.43
CA CYS A 52 -17.34 -6.01 -11.25
C CYS A 52 -16.78 -7.44 -11.06
N ASP A 53 -17.25 -8.41 -11.84
CA ASP A 53 -16.72 -9.76 -11.89
C ASP A 53 -15.38 -9.81 -12.64
N THR A 54 -14.29 -9.79 -11.87
CA THR A 54 -12.92 -9.80 -12.40
C THR A 54 -12.49 -11.13 -12.98
N ASP A 55 -13.12 -12.24 -12.57
CA ASP A 55 -12.76 -13.58 -13.05
C ASP A 55 -13.06 -13.71 -14.54
N LYS A 56 -14.18 -13.13 -14.99
CA LYS A 56 -14.52 -13.03 -16.43
C LYS A 56 -13.49 -12.24 -17.23
N PHE A 57 -12.83 -11.27 -16.61
CA PHE A 57 -11.85 -10.42 -17.26
C PHE A 57 -10.47 -11.10 -17.36
N ILE A 58 -9.98 -11.67 -16.26
CA ILE A 58 -8.65 -12.30 -16.20
C ILE A 58 -8.58 -13.51 -17.13
N ASP A 59 -9.66 -14.29 -17.22
CA ASP A 59 -9.68 -15.53 -18.00
C ASP A 59 -9.94 -15.33 -19.51
N ASN A 60 -10.26 -14.10 -19.95
CA ASN A 60 -10.75 -13.88 -21.31
C ASN A 60 -10.02 -12.77 -22.07
N ALA A 61 -8.99 -13.14 -22.83
CA ALA A 61 -8.34 -12.23 -23.77
C ALA A 61 -9.28 -11.75 -24.91
N ALA A 62 -10.39 -12.43 -25.17
CA ALA A 62 -11.38 -12.04 -26.18
C ALA A 62 -12.52 -11.23 -25.54
N GLY A 63 -12.61 -9.93 -25.83
CA GLY A 63 -13.60 -9.04 -25.20
C GLY A 63 -12.99 -7.82 -24.50
N GLN A 64 -11.71 -7.56 -24.76
CA GLN A 64 -10.97 -6.40 -24.26
C GLN A 64 -10.04 -5.87 -25.35
N GLY A 65 -9.76 -4.57 -25.30
CA GLY A 65 -8.88 -3.91 -26.25
C GLY A 65 -8.01 -2.84 -25.59
N ILE A 66 -6.99 -2.40 -26.33
CA ILE A 66 -6.10 -1.31 -25.93
C ILE A 66 -6.67 0.00 -26.46
N PHE A 67 -6.85 0.98 -25.56
CA PHE A 67 -7.39 2.30 -25.89
C PHE A 67 -6.60 3.38 -25.18
N ASP A 68 -6.63 4.61 -25.70
CA ASP A 68 -6.13 5.77 -24.96
C ASP A 68 -7.03 6.03 -23.74
N VAL A 69 -6.45 6.30 -22.57
CA VAL A 69 -7.21 6.63 -21.34
C VAL A 69 -8.16 7.80 -21.58
N ASN A 70 -7.76 8.79 -22.39
CA ASN A 70 -8.62 9.91 -22.76
C ASN A 70 -9.87 9.44 -23.51
N THR A 71 -9.79 8.40 -24.33
CA THR A 71 -10.98 7.82 -24.99
C THR A 71 -11.97 7.29 -23.96
N ILE A 72 -11.51 6.50 -23.00
CA ILE A 72 -12.37 5.92 -21.97
C ILE A 72 -12.94 7.02 -21.06
N ALA A 73 -12.14 8.02 -20.69
CA ALA A 73 -12.60 9.17 -19.91
C ALA A 73 -13.70 9.98 -20.62
N ASN A 74 -13.72 10.01 -21.95
CA ASN A 74 -14.81 10.64 -22.70
C ASN A 74 -16.09 9.80 -22.72
N TYR A 75 -15.97 8.46 -22.66
CA TYR A 75 -17.12 7.57 -22.54
C TYR A 75 -17.70 7.60 -21.13
N ASP A 76 -16.83 7.71 -20.12
CA ASP A 76 -17.20 7.80 -18.73
C ASP A 76 -16.33 8.83 -17.98
N ARG A 77 -16.89 10.02 -17.76
CA ARG A 77 -16.16 11.15 -17.15
C ARG A 77 -15.93 10.99 -15.65
N ASP A 78 -16.68 10.12 -14.98
CA ASP A 78 -16.58 10.00 -13.53
C ASP A 78 -15.27 9.31 -13.10
N ILE A 79 -14.54 8.70 -14.04
CA ILE A 79 -13.23 8.11 -13.76
C ILE A 79 -12.12 9.18 -13.62
N VAL A 80 -12.30 10.37 -14.21
CA VAL A 80 -11.25 11.39 -14.32
C VAL A 80 -10.64 11.77 -12.96
N PRO A 81 -11.42 11.98 -11.88
CA PRO A 81 -10.87 12.29 -10.57
C PRO A 81 -10.00 11.18 -9.95
N LEU A 82 -10.06 9.95 -10.48
CA LEU A 82 -9.38 8.77 -9.96
C LEU A 82 -8.15 8.36 -10.79
N LEU A 83 -7.85 9.05 -11.89
CA LEU A 83 -6.80 8.62 -12.82
C LEU A 83 -5.37 8.77 -12.26
N ASP A 84 -5.20 9.63 -11.25
CA ASP A 84 -3.92 9.81 -10.55
C ASP A 84 -3.68 8.76 -9.44
N THR A 85 -4.64 7.89 -9.15
CA THR A 85 -4.49 6.87 -8.11
C THR A 85 -3.32 5.91 -8.43
N PRO A 86 -2.49 5.53 -7.43
CA PRO A 86 -1.35 4.64 -7.64
C PRO A 86 -1.74 3.20 -8.06
N VAL A 87 -0.74 2.47 -8.56
CA VAL A 87 -0.83 1.03 -8.87
C VAL A 87 -1.25 0.23 -7.64
N GLY A 88 -2.07 -0.80 -7.86
CA GLY A 88 -2.56 -1.69 -6.82
C GLY A 88 -3.85 -1.23 -6.15
N LYS A 89 -4.47 -0.15 -6.63
CA LYS A 89 -5.76 0.37 -6.17
C LYS A 89 -6.87 0.03 -7.14
N ALA A 90 -8.09 -0.14 -6.60
CA ALA A 90 -9.30 -0.42 -7.36
C ALA A 90 -10.49 0.36 -6.81
N TYR A 91 -11.42 0.70 -7.71
CA TYR A 91 -12.69 1.33 -7.39
C TYR A 91 -13.82 0.68 -8.16
N ALA A 92 -14.91 0.40 -7.46
CA ALA A 92 -16.14 -0.08 -8.07
C ALA A 92 -17.25 0.97 -7.91
N ARG A 93 -18.12 1.08 -8.91
CA ARG A 93 -19.37 1.84 -8.76
C ARG A 93 -20.30 1.08 -7.84
N MET A 94 -20.81 1.78 -6.82
CA MET A 94 -21.69 1.20 -5.83
C MET A 94 -22.85 2.15 -5.52
N GLY A 95 -23.97 1.55 -5.11
CA GLY A 95 -25.17 2.28 -4.72
C GLY A 95 -25.97 2.85 -5.88
N VAL A 96 -27.10 3.47 -5.55
CA VAL A 96 -28.08 3.99 -6.52
C VAL A 96 -27.57 5.21 -7.29
N ASP A 97 -26.64 5.95 -6.70
CA ASP A 97 -26.05 7.15 -7.31
C ASP A 97 -24.86 6.82 -8.22
N GLY A 98 -24.39 5.56 -8.20
CA GLY A 98 -23.31 5.06 -9.05
C GLY A 98 -21.93 5.65 -8.72
N CYS A 99 -21.72 6.15 -7.50
CA CYS A 99 -20.42 6.70 -7.10
C CYS A 99 -19.36 5.60 -6.97
N PHE A 100 -18.13 5.93 -7.33
CA PHE A 100 -16.98 5.06 -7.10
C PHE A 100 -16.65 4.99 -5.61
N VAL A 101 -16.47 3.78 -5.11
CA VAL A 101 -15.92 3.50 -3.78
C VAL A 101 -14.67 2.64 -3.94
N GLN A 102 -13.67 2.86 -3.09
CA GLN A 102 -12.47 2.03 -3.11
C GLN A 102 -12.84 0.61 -2.70
N VAL A 103 -12.37 -0.37 -3.48
CA VAL A 103 -12.54 -1.79 -3.23
C VAL A 103 -11.18 -2.47 -3.18
N GLU A 104 -11.18 -3.74 -2.82
CA GLU A 104 -9.99 -4.57 -2.89
C GLU A 104 -9.54 -4.73 -4.34
N SER A 105 -8.25 -4.54 -4.58
CA SER A 105 -7.69 -4.69 -5.91
C SER A 105 -7.55 -6.16 -6.27
N PRO A 106 -7.91 -6.56 -7.50
CA PRO A 106 -7.66 -7.93 -7.99
C PRO A 106 -6.19 -8.17 -8.33
N VAL A 107 -5.34 -7.14 -8.29
CA VAL A 107 -3.92 -7.23 -8.57
C VAL A 107 -3.20 -7.83 -7.37
N ASP A 108 -2.44 -8.91 -7.59
CA ASP A 108 -1.59 -9.47 -6.55
C ASP A 108 -0.54 -8.42 -6.14
N PRO A 109 -0.43 -8.05 -4.85
CA PRO A 109 0.55 -7.07 -4.41
C PRO A 109 2.01 -7.51 -4.68
N ASP A 110 2.28 -8.82 -4.84
CA ASP A 110 3.61 -9.32 -5.23
C ASP A 110 3.97 -8.94 -6.67
N ASP A 111 2.99 -8.87 -7.58
CA ASP A 111 3.22 -8.42 -8.96
C ASP A 111 3.55 -6.92 -9.05
N CYS A 112 3.26 -6.18 -7.97
CA CYS A 112 3.53 -4.74 -7.86
C CYS A 112 4.91 -4.42 -7.25
N LEU A 113 5.72 -5.44 -6.94
CA LEU A 113 7.06 -5.23 -6.42
C LEU A 113 7.95 -4.57 -7.48
N HIS A 114 8.63 -3.51 -7.09
CA HIS A 114 9.50 -2.75 -7.97
C HIS A 114 10.75 -3.59 -8.35
N PRO A 115 11.07 -3.75 -9.64
CA PRO A 115 12.13 -4.66 -10.09
C PRO A 115 13.54 -4.22 -9.66
N ASP A 116 13.77 -2.91 -9.53
CA ASP A 116 15.10 -2.37 -9.20
C ASP A 116 15.46 -2.42 -7.69
N PHE A 117 14.55 -2.89 -6.83
CA PHE A 117 14.80 -2.96 -5.38
C PHE A 117 14.84 -4.42 -4.89
N PRO A 118 15.78 -4.76 -3.98
CA PRO A 118 15.82 -6.08 -3.37
C PRO A 118 14.48 -6.50 -2.76
N ILE A 119 14.17 -7.79 -2.82
CA ILE A 119 12.96 -8.36 -2.20
C ILE A 119 13.35 -9.08 -0.90
N ALA A 120 12.61 -8.82 0.18
CA ALA A 120 12.75 -9.45 1.49
C ALA A 120 11.45 -10.17 1.88
N THR A 121 11.58 -11.32 2.55
CA THR A 121 10.47 -12.14 3.04
C THR A 121 10.97 -13.12 4.09
N GLY A 122 10.07 -13.59 4.98
CA GLY A 122 10.41 -14.46 6.12
C GLY A 122 11.40 -13.79 7.07
N ASN A 123 12.16 -14.61 7.81
CA ASN A 123 13.20 -14.10 8.69
C ASN A 123 14.32 -13.45 7.86
N HIS A 124 14.53 -12.16 8.09
CA HIS A 124 15.41 -11.34 7.30
C HIS A 124 16.34 -10.51 8.18
N GLN A 125 17.62 -10.46 7.78
CA GLN A 125 18.65 -9.74 8.50
C GLN A 125 18.53 -8.23 8.25
N LEU A 126 18.43 -7.46 9.32
CA LEU A 126 18.62 -6.01 9.34
C LEU A 126 20.10 -5.70 9.69
N HIS A 127 20.43 -4.45 9.99
CA HIS A 127 21.78 -4.10 10.45
C HIS A 127 21.98 -4.46 11.94
N ARG A 128 23.26 -4.54 12.35
CA ARG A 128 23.68 -4.61 13.77
C ARG A 128 23.04 -5.75 14.58
N GLY A 129 22.91 -6.95 14.02
CA GLY A 129 22.39 -8.14 14.75
C GLY A 129 20.87 -8.21 14.89
N TRP A 130 20.14 -7.24 14.33
CA TRP A 130 18.69 -7.25 14.31
C TRP A 130 18.14 -8.12 13.18
N THR A 131 17.04 -8.83 13.43
CA THR A 131 16.26 -9.51 12.39
C THR A 131 14.79 -9.12 12.51
N ILE A 132 14.06 -9.31 11.41
CA ILE A 132 12.61 -9.16 11.35
C ILE A 132 12.03 -10.35 10.59
N ASP A 133 10.86 -10.83 11.00
CA ASP A 133 10.09 -11.80 10.22
C ASP A 133 9.01 -11.09 9.40
N LEU A 134 9.04 -11.26 8.08
CA LEU A 134 8.12 -10.63 7.14
C LEU A 134 7.14 -11.67 6.57
N PRO A 135 5.81 -11.54 6.80
CA PRO A 135 4.83 -12.53 6.38
C PRO A 135 4.60 -12.55 4.86
N PHE A 136 5.08 -11.53 4.15
CA PHE A 136 4.93 -11.36 2.70
C PHE A 136 6.26 -11.00 2.06
N LYS A 137 6.25 -10.84 0.73
CA LYS A 137 7.34 -10.20 0.00
C LYS A 137 7.20 -8.69 0.07
N PHE A 138 8.31 -8.02 0.36
CA PHE A 138 8.42 -6.57 0.34
C PHE A 138 9.65 -6.17 -0.47
N ASN A 139 9.57 -5.05 -1.18
CA ASN A 139 10.79 -4.37 -1.61
C ASN A 139 11.50 -3.81 -0.38
N ARG A 140 12.83 -3.74 -0.43
CA ARG A 140 13.69 -3.23 0.63
C ARG A 140 14.55 -2.09 0.10
N ARG A 141 14.74 -1.07 0.93
CA ARG A 141 15.73 -0.01 0.73
C ARG A 141 16.39 0.36 2.04
N ASP A 142 17.72 0.32 2.06
CA ASP A 142 18.54 0.76 3.20
C ASP A 142 18.93 2.24 3.03
N GLN A 143 18.83 3.02 4.11
CA GLN A 143 19.15 4.44 4.18
C GLN A 143 19.90 4.74 5.49
N GLY A 144 21.18 4.37 5.54
CA GLY A 144 21.99 4.55 6.75
C GLY A 144 21.52 3.62 7.87
N ASP A 145 20.94 4.20 8.93
CA ASP A 145 20.40 3.48 10.09
C ASP A 145 18.89 3.20 10.00
N GLU A 146 18.30 3.54 8.85
CA GLU A 146 16.90 3.26 8.53
C GLU A 146 16.79 2.18 7.45
N VAL A 147 15.88 1.23 7.65
CA VAL A 147 15.43 0.30 6.61
C VAL A 147 13.97 0.58 6.30
N VAL A 148 13.66 0.66 5.01
CA VAL A 148 12.28 0.75 4.54
C VAL A 148 11.94 -0.54 3.80
N PHE A 149 10.82 -1.14 4.19
CA PHE A 149 10.17 -2.21 3.44
C PHE A 149 8.83 -1.70 2.90
N TRP A 150 8.48 -2.02 1.67
CA TRP A 150 7.17 -1.65 1.14
C TRP A 150 6.64 -2.67 0.13
N ARG A 151 5.32 -2.72 0.06
CA ARG A 151 4.53 -3.33 -1.00
C ARG A 151 3.23 -2.53 -1.15
N VAL A 152 2.43 -2.81 -2.17
CA VAL A 152 1.10 -2.19 -2.28
C VAL A 152 0.31 -2.42 -0.99
N GLY A 153 -0.27 -1.35 -0.44
CA GLY A 153 -1.08 -1.40 0.78
C GLY A 153 -0.31 -1.32 2.10
N MET A 154 1.03 -1.44 2.10
CA MET A 154 1.80 -1.48 3.36
C MET A 154 3.23 -0.93 3.22
N THR A 155 3.61 -0.05 4.14
CA THR A 155 4.99 0.46 4.27
C THR A 155 5.48 0.29 5.70
N ILE A 156 6.69 -0.24 5.88
CA ILE A 156 7.34 -0.45 7.17
C ILE A 156 8.62 0.38 7.17
N LEU A 157 8.73 1.29 8.13
CA LEU A 157 9.97 2.02 8.41
C LEU A 157 10.55 1.48 9.71
N ILE A 158 11.85 1.21 9.70
CA ILE A 158 12.58 0.73 10.88
C ILE A 158 13.81 1.60 11.08
N SER A 159 13.93 2.22 12.25
CA SER A 159 15.15 2.90 12.69
C SER A 159 15.83 2.06 13.77
N LEU A 160 17.12 1.76 13.59
CA LEU A 160 17.89 0.95 14.53
C LEU A 160 18.94 1.79 15.25
N TRP A 161 18.88 1.78 16.58
CA TRP A 161 19.71 2.60 17.44
C TRP A 161 20.55 1.74 18.38
N GLU A 162 21.82 2.11 18.56
CA GLU A 162 22.66 1.58 19.62
C GLU A 162 22.37 2.28 20.95
N ASN A 163 22.74 1.65 22.07
CA ASN A 163 22.67 2.24 23.40
C ASN A 163 24.00 2.92 23.77
N ASP A 164 24.37 3.96 23.02
CA ASP A 164 25.62 4.70 23.16
C ASP A 164 25.69 5.56 24.45
N THR A 165 24.54 5.97 24.97
CA THR A 165 24.39 6.68 26.25
C THR A 165 24.36 5.75 27.47
N ASN A 166 24.27 4.43 27.26
CA ASN A 166 24.14 3.42 28.30
C ASN A 166 22.91 3.65 29.22
N ASP A 167 21.82 4.14 28.64
CA ASP A 167 20.56 4.31 29.34
C ASP A 167 19.93 2.96 29.68
N SER A 168 19.20 2.92 30.81
CA SER A 168 18.43 1.74 31.18
C SER A 168 17.34 1.42 30.13
N VAL A 169 16.94 0.16 30.05
CA VAL A 169 15.82 -0.26 29.18
C VAL A 169 14.55 0.48 29.59
N ASP A 170 14.20 0.46 30.88
CA ASP A 170 13.01 1.13 31.42
C ASP A 170 13.02 2.64 31.13
N GLY A 171 14.17 3.30 31.31
CA GLY A 171 14.29 4.75 31.05
C GLY A 171 14.08 5.12 29.58
N ARG A 172 14.51 4.29 28.63
CA ARG A 172 14.24 4.52 27.20
C ARG A 172 12.78 4.23 26.85
N VAL A 173 12.16 3.23 27.47
CA VAL A 173 10.72 2.98 27.30
C VAL A 173 9.88 4.11 27.89
N ASP A 174 10.24 4.63 29.07
CA ASP A 174 9.62 5.82 29.66
C ASP A 174 9.75 7.04 28.74
N TRP A 175 10.90 7.22 28.10
CA TRP A 175 11.08 8.26 27.09
C TRP A 175 10.11 8.08 25.93
N PHE A 176 9.99 6.87 25.35
CA PHE A 176 9.02 6.61 24.28
C PHE A 176 7.58 6.90 24.70
N ARG A 177 7.18 6.57 25.94
CA ARG A 177 5.87 6.94 26.47
C ARG A 177 5.68 8.45 26.56
N SER A 178 6.73 9.18 26.93
CA SER A 178 6.67 10.64 27.09
C SER A 178 6.54 11.41 25.77
N VAL A 179 6.97 10.80 24.65
CA VAL A 179 6.88 11.39 23.30
C VAL A 179 5.78 10.75 22.45
N MET A 180 5.05 9.77 23.00
CA MET A 180 3.89 9.17 22.36
C MET A 180 2.81 10.23 22.12
N SER A 181 2.15 10.17 20.97
CA SER A 181 1.04 11.07 20.64
C SER A 181 -0.11 10.91 21.65
N ASP A 182 -0.75 12.03 22.03
CA ASP A 182 -1.97 12.03 22.84
C ASP A 182 -3.16 11.33 22.15
N GLU A 183 -3.08 11.15 20.83
CA GLU A 183 -4.09 10.44 20.02
C GLU A 183 -3.84 8.92 19.95
N ALA A 184 -2.77 8.42 20.55
CA ALA A 184 -2.43 7.01 20.54
C ALA A 184 -3.51 6.17 21.23
N PHE A 185 -3.84 5.02 20.63
CA PHE A 185 -4.79 4.07 21.18
C PHE A 185 -4.28 2.63 21.00
N ASP A 186 -4.98 1.65 21.59
CA ASP A 186 -4.57 0.23 21.62
C ASP A 186 -3.10 0.05 22.05
N ILE A 187 -2.71 0.74 23.12
CA ILE A 187 -1.36 0.69 23.66
C ILE A 187 -1.15 -0.67 24.33
N GLU A 188 -0.12 -1.39 23.91
CA GLU A 188 0.25 -2.68 24.45
C GLU A 188 1.72 -2.73 24.83
N GLU A 189 2.02 -3.50 25.88
CA GLU A 189 3.35 -3.58 26.44
C GLU A 189 3.66 -5.01 26.87
N THR A 190 4.87 -5.48 26.55
CA THR A 190 5.33 -6.81 26.95
C THR A 190 6.79 -6.75 27.37
N VAL A 191 7.10 -7.33 28.53
CA VAL A 191 8.46 -7.41 29.07
C VAL A 191 8.88 -8.87 29.09
N SER A 192 10.02 -9.17 28.49
CA SER A 192 10.68 -10.48 28.56
C SER A 192 12.10 -10.35 29.11
N SER A 193 12.84 -11.46 29.22
CA SER A 193 14.27 -11.43 29.55
C SER A 193 15.11 -10.71 28.50
N ASP A 194 14.62 -10.67 27.25
CA ASP A 194 15.42 -10.32 26.08
C ASP A 194 15.11 -8.90 25.60
N CYS A 195 13.87 -8.44 25.76
CA CYS A 195 13.43 -7.12 25.32
C CYS A 195 12.23 -6.59 26.12
N HIS A 196 12.10 -5.27 26.14
CA HIS A 196 10.89 -4.56 26.51
C HIS A 196 10.23 -4.03 25.24
N ARG A 197 9.00 -4.45 24.98
CA ARG A 197 8.20 -4.04 23.83
C ARG A 197 7.09 -3.09 24.24
N LEU A 198 6.90 -2.07 23.40
CA LEU A 198 5.79 -1.15 23.45
C LEU A 198 5.22 -1.04 22.04
N THR A 199 3.91 -1.12 21.88
CA THR A 199 3.23 -0.86 20.61
C THR A 199 2.03 0.03 20.85
N TYR A 200 1.67 0.84 19.85
CA TYR A 200 0.43 1.61 19.86
C TYR A 200 -0.05 1.90 18.44
N ARG A 201 -1.31 2.26 18.31
CA ARG A 201 -1.93 2.64 17.04
C ARG A 201 -2.14 4.14 16.93
N LEU A 202 -2.06 4.62 15.70
CA LEU A 202 -2.52 5.95 15.30
C LEU A 202 -3.31 5.86 14.00
N ASN A 203 -4.30 6.73 13.86
CA ASN A 203 -4.95 7.00 12.58
C ASN A 203 -4.42 8.35 12.11
N GLU A 204 -3.52 8.36 11.14
CA GLU A 204 -2.90 9.58 10.64
C GLU A 204 -3.68 10.08 9.42
N GLU A 205 -4.24 11.29 9.51
CA GLU A 205 -4.90 11.94 8.37
C GLU A 205 -3.84 12.46 7.39
N ARG A 206 -3.90 12.01 6.13
CA ARG A 206 -3.04 12.51 5.03
C ARG A 206 -3.90 12.95 3.86
N ASP A 207 -3.87 14.25 3.55
CA ASP A 207 -4.62 14.89 2.46
C ASP A 207 -6.11 14.50 2.42
N SER A 208 -6.43 13.38 1.78
CA SER A 208 -7.78 12.84 1.57
C SER A 208 -8.03 11.43 2.14
N ASP A 209 -7.02 10.77 2.70
CA ASP A 209 -7.11 9.39 3.21
C ASP A 209 -6.59 9.28 4.66
N THR A 210 -7.22 8.40 5.44
CA THR A 210 -6.71 8.00 6.76
C THR A 210 -5.70 6.87 6.58
N MET A 211 -4.48 7.07 7.05
CA MET A 211 -3.45 6.04 7.15
C MET A 211 -3.54 5.35 8.52
N TYR A 212 -3.66 4.02 8.53
CA TYR A 212 -3.66 3.25 9.76
C TYR A 212 -2.22 2.89 10.11
N ALA A 213 -1.74 3.35 11.26
CA ALA A 213 -0.36 3.18 11.69
C ALA A 213 -0.27 2.28 12.92
N MET A 214 0.68 1.35 12.90
CA MET A 214 1.16 0.59 14.06
C MET A 214 2.59 1.01 14.36
N TYR A 215 2.79 1.64 15.51
CA TYR A 215 4.11 1.96 16.02
C TYR A 215 4.57 0.85 16.95
N GLY A 216 5.84 0.47 16.83
CA GLY A 216 6.45 -0.59 17.64
C GLY A 216 7.85 -0.24 18.09
N PHE A 217 8.16 -0.61 19.33
CA PHE A 217 9.48 -0.43 19.92
C PHE A 217 9.93 -1.76 20.51
N CYS A 218 11.14 -2.19 20.15
CA CYS A 218 11.81 -3.33 20.78
C CYS A 218 13.08 -2.81 21.44
N VAL A 219 13.06 -2.69 22.76
CA VAL A 219 14.16 -2.09 23.54
C VAL A 219 14.93 -3.20 24.25
N THR A 220 16.22 -3.30 23.97
CA THR A 220 17.14 -4.28 24.58
C THR A 220 18.27 -3.55 25.30
N ARG A 221 19.13 -4.26 26.03
CA ARG A 221 20.26 -3.61 26.72
C ARG A 221 21.25 -2.94 25.77
N VAL A 222 21.39 -3.45 24.55
CA VAL A 222 22.41 -2.99 23.58
C VAL A 222 21.91 -1.88 22.65
N GLY A 223 20.60 -1.66 22.56
CA GLY A 223 20.01 -0.77 21.57
C GLY A 223 18.49 -0.85 21.55
N HIS A 224 17.87 -0.28 20.52
CA HIS A 224 16.45 -0.47 20.26
C HIS A 224 16.13 -0.39 18.77
N ALA A 225 15.07 -1.10 18.38
CA ALA A 225 14.41 -0.94 17.09
C ALA A 225 13.14 -0.13 17.29
N GLN A 226 12.95 0.90 16.48
CA GLN A 226 11.71 1.67 16.37
C GLN A 226 11.10 1.39 15.00
N LEU A 227 9.79 1.12 14.98
CA LEU A 227 9.04 0.74 13.79
C LEU A 227 7.82 1.63 13.64
N SER A 228 7.54 1.98 12.39
CA SER A 228 6.27 2.56 11.95
C SER A 228 5.76 1.73 10.77
N VAL A 229 4.67 1.00 10.98
CA VAL A 229 4.01 0.20 9.95
C VAL A 229 2.72 0.91 9.55
N TYR A 230 2.69 1.41 8.32
CA TYR A 230 1.53 2.08 7.73
C TYR A 230 0.76 1.11 6.84
N THR A 231 -0.56 1.11 6.94
CA THR A 231 -1.46 0.36 6.07
C THR A 231 -2.53 1.26 5.47
N ASP A 232 -2.92 0.94 4.23
CA ASP A 232 -3.96 1.67 3.52
C ASP A 232 -5.38 1.25 3.96
N SER A 233 -5.48 0.18 4.75
CA SER A 233 -6.73 -0.41 5.21
C SER A 233 -6.63 -0.85 6.66
N ALA A 234 -7.69 -0.57 7.43
CA ALA A 234 -7.80 -1.02 8.81
C ALA A 234 -7.80 -2.55 8.94
N ARG A 235 -8.09 -3.29 7.85
CA ARG A 235 -8.08 -4.76 7.83
C ARG A 235 -6.68 -5.35 8.03
N ASP A 236 -5.65 -4.61 7.62
CA ASP A 236 -4.27 -5.09 7.64
C ASP A 236 -3.54 -4.77 8.96
N ILE A 237 -4.25 -4.18 9.93
CA ILE A 237 -3.63 -3.68 11.16
C ILE A 237 -3.11 -4.81 12.07
N GLU A 238 -3.76 -5.98 12.06
CA GLU A 238 -3.29 -7.13 12.83
C GLU A 238 -1.98 -7.68 12.24
N THR A 239 -1.86 -7.71 10.91
CA THR A 239 -0.59 -8.03 10.24
C THR A 239 0.49 -6.99 10.59
N ALA A 240 0.13 -5.71 10.60
CA ALA A 240 1.06 -4.64 10.98
C ALA A 240 1.56 -4.82 12.43
N LYS A 241 0.69 -5.26 13.34
CA LYS A 241 1.03 -5.62 14.72
C LYS A 241 1.99 -6.81 14.80
N GLU A 242 1.71 -7.87 14.03
CA GLU A 242 2.60 -9.04 13.95
C GLU A 242 4.01 -8.63 13.52
N ILE A 243 4.12 -7.83 12.46
CA ILE A 243 5.39 -7.29 11.97
C ILE A 243 6.10 -6.45 13.04
N ALA A 244 5.37 -5.53 13.68
CA ALA A 244 5.91 -4.65 14.72
C ALA A 244 6.42 -5.41 15.96
N THR A 245 5.88 -6.60 16.22
CA THR A 245 6.25 -7.43 17.38
C THR A 245 7.32 -8.49 17.07
N ASN A 246 7.61 -8.76 15.80
CA ASN A 246 8.56 -9.79 15.38
C ASN A 246 9.99 -9.29 15.08
N VAL A 247 10.30 -8.01 15.32
CA VAL A 247 11.68 -7.53 15.27
C VAL A 247 12.46 -8.01 16.51
N VAL A 248 13.62 -8.64 16.34
CA VAL A 248 14.40 -9.20 17.45
C VAL A 248 15.89 -8.89 17.30
N PHE A 249 16.60 -8.86 18.42
CA PHE A 249 18.06 -8.74 18.47
C PHE A 249 18.64 -10.09 18.92
N HIS A 250 19.73 -10.53 18.28
CA HIS A 250 20.45 -11.76 18.62
C HIS A 250 21.86 -11.49 19.13
#